data_AF-A0A939ZDA4-F1
#
_entry.id   AF-A0A939ZDA4-F1
#
_cell.length_a   1.000
_cell.length_b   1.000
_cell.length_c   1.000
_cell.angle_alpha   90.00
_cell.angle_beta   90.00
_cell.angle_gamma   90.00
#
_symmetry.space_group_name_H-M   'P 1'
#
loop_
_entity.id
_entity.type
_entity.pdbx_description
1 polymer ?
#
loop_
_entity_poly.entity_id
_entity_poly.type
_entity_poly.pdbx_seq_one_letter_code
_entity_poly.pdbx_strand_id
1 'polypeptide(L)'
;MKMKIMYVTNKHPLSHNKKGSNQQYKDQFKNEFIKKYRNLYNNLPICGKTLKSAIYYIHRMRNGYTPPDVDNLSKPIVDSFNGVMYEDDSQIIYRIAAIRQVSDFSMISIDVSDVPYEIYQDFHKFCKSPKEDYIVLFGVEEIDEEAIKIGEF
;
A
#
# COMPACT_ATOMS: atom_id res chain seq x y z
N MET A 1 -19.12 -4.93 -8.11
CA MET A 1 -18.44 -3.85 -7.39
C MET A 1 -16.96 -4.23 -7.34
N LYS A 2 -16.05 -3.43 -7.91
CA LYS A 2 -14.61 -3.76 -7.89
C LYS A 2 -14.13 -3.62 -6.44
N MET A 3 -13.67 -4.71 -5.85
CA MET A 3 -13.25 -4.69 -4.45
C MET A 3 -11.87 -4.04 -4.36
N LYS A 4 -11.83 -2.83 -3.79
CA LYS A 4 -10.59 -2.07 -3.54
C LYS A 4 -10.23 -2.17 -2.07
N ILE A 5 -9.17 -2.92 -1.76
CA ILE A 5 -8.59 -2.97 -0.42
C ILE A 5 -7.57 -1.84 -0.32
N MET A 6 -7.61 -1.06 0.75
CA MET A 6 -6.62 -0.04 1.01
C MET A 6 -6.05 -0.16 2.43
N TYR A 7 -4.74 0.03 2.51
CA TYR A 7 -3.98 0.17 3.74
C TYR A 7 -3.25 1.51 3.72
N VAL A 8 -3.34 2.23 4.84
CA VAL A 8 -2.61 3.47 5.08
C VAL A 8 -1.79 3.33 6.35
N THR A 9 -0.55 3.82 6.33
CA THR A 9 0.30 3.85 7.51
C THR A 9 1.28 5.00 7.49
N ASN A 10 1.71 5.41 8.68
CA ASN A 10 2.79 6.35 8.94
C ASN A 10 4.01 5.63 9.54
N LYS A 11 4.20 4.33 9.26
CA LYS A 11 5.35 3.53 9.71
C LYS A 11 6.49 3.57 8.69
N HIS A 12 7.72 3.85 9.16
CA HIS A 12 8.85 4.09 8.27
C HIS A 12 9.25 2.79 7.57
N PRO A 13 9.45 2.83 6.25
CA PRO A 13 10.04 1.72 5.54
C PRO A 13 11.43 1.34 6.04
N LEU A 14 11.62 0.17 6.64
CA LEU A 14 12.96 -0.28 6.98
C LEU A 14 13.69 -0.68 5.69
N SER A 15 14.90 -0.16 5.47
CA SER A 15 15.71 -0.52 4.30
C SER A 15 15.98 -2.02 4.29
N HIS A 16 15.86 -2.65 3.13
CA HIS A 16 16.11 -4.08 2.92
C HIS A 16 17.53 -4.54 3.30
N ASN A 17 18.48 -3.59 3.37
CA ASN A 17 19.92 -3.86 3.54
C ASN A 17 20.37 -4.24 4.96
N LYS A 18 19.48 -4.28 5.96
CA LYS A 18 19.83 -4.75 7.32
C LYS A 18 19.31 -6.18 7.53
N LYS A 19 20.18 -7.13 7.86
CA LYS A 19 19.79 -8.52 8.18
C LYS A 19 18.75 -8.52 9.33
N GLY A 20 17.63 -9.22 9.14
CA GLY A 20 16.56 -9.35 10.14
C GLY A 20 15.54 -8.21 10.20
N SER A 21 15.86 -6.99 9.71
CA SER A 21 14.92 -5.87 9.72
C SER A 21 13.74 -6.08 8.76
N ASN A 22 13.92 -6.92 7.74
CA ASN A 22 12.89 -7.19 6.75
C ASN A 22 11.69 -7.94 7.32
N GLN A 23 11.90 -8.97 8.17
CA GLN A 23 10.78 -9.70 8.76
C GLN A 23 10.00 -8.85 9.76
N GLN A 24 10.72 -8.15 10.65
CA GLN A 24 10.10 -7.24 11.61
C GLN A 24 9.29 -6.15 10.91
N TYR A 25 9.79 -5.62 9.79
CA TYR A 25 9.10 -4.64 8.97
C TYR A 25 7.80 -5.21 8.37
N LYS A 26 7.87 -6.41 7.79
CA LYS A 26 6.71 -7.10 7.23
C LYS A 26 5.64 -7.37 8.28
N ASP A 27 6.07 -7.87 9.44
CA ASP A 27 5.19 -8.16 10.56
C ASP A 27 4.51 -6.90 11.09
N GLN A 28 5.19 -5.74 11.12
CA GLN A 28 4.58 -4.48 11.55
C GLN A 28 3.40 -4.08 10.66
N PHE A 29 3.56 -4.13 9.34
CA PHE A 29 2.48 -3.80 8.42
C PHE A 29 1.33 -4.79 8.48
N LYS A 30 1.66 -6.07 8.46
CA LYS A 30 0.70 -7.15 8.58
C LYS A 30 -0.13 -7.02 9.86
N ASN A 31 0.53 -6.85 11.00
CA ASN A 31 -0.14 -6.76 12.30
C ASN A 31 -0.95 -5.47 12.43
N GLU A 32 -0.46 -4.34 11.90
CA GLU A 32 -1.23 -3.10 11.89
C GLU A 32 -2.51 -3.24 11.08
N PHE A 33 -2.44 -3.79 9.87
CA PHE A 33 -3.62 -4.03 9.04
C PHE A 33 -4.59 -5.01 9.70
N ILE A 34 -4.10 -6.13 10.22
CA ILE A 34 -4.94 -7.12 10.91
C ILE A 34 -5.67 -6.47 12.09
N LYS A 35 -4.96 -5.66 12.88
CA LYS A 35 -5.52 -5.01 14.05
C LYS A 35 -6.52 -3.90 13.71
N LYS A 36 -6.25 -3.09 12.68
CA LYS A 36 -7.02 -1.87 12.40
C LYS A 36 -8.07 -2.05 11.32
N TYR A 37 -7.76 -2.77 10.26
CA TYR A 37 -8.53 -2.68 9.00
C TYR A 37 -9.07 -4.01 8.50
N ARG A 38 -8.53 -5.16 8.93
CA ARG A 38 -8.97 -6.48 8.42
C ARG A 38 -10.47 -6.71 8.56
N ASN A 39 -11.09 -6.23 9.65
CA ASN A 39 -12.52 -6.38 9.89
C ASN A 39 -13.39 -5.40 9.11
N LEU A 40 -12.79 -4.40 8.45
CA LEU A 40 -13.50 -3.45 7.58
C LEU A 40 -13.74 -4.01 6.17
N TYR A 41 -13.07 -5.12 5.83
CA TYR A 41 -13.16 -5.76 4.53
C TYR A 41 -13.69 -7.19 4.66
N ASN A 42 -14.59 -7.54 3.76
CA ASN A 42 -15.14 -8.90 3.65
C ASN A 42 -14.26 -9.75 2.72
N ASN A 43 -14.34 -11.07 2.86
CA ASN A 43 -13.74 -12.04 1.92
C ASN A 43 -12.22 -11.86 1.70
N LEU A 44 -11.49 -11.59 2.79
CA LEU A 44 -10.03 -11.60 2.78
C LEU A 44 -9.47 -12.94 3.32
N PRO A 45 -8.37 -13.46 2.77
CA PRO A 45 -7.66 -12.96 1.59
C PRO A 45 -8.51 -13.11 0.30
N ILE A 46 -8.23 -12.28 -0.71
CA ILE A 46 -8.85 -12.45 -2.03
C ILE A 46 -8.29 -13.72 -2.68
N CYS A 47 -9.16 -14.71 -2.91
CA CYS A 47 -8.78 -16.00 -3.49
C CYS A 47 -9.11 -16.12 -4.98
N GLY A 48 -8.20 -16.72 -5.75
CA GLY A 48 -8.46 -17.10 -7.16
C GLY A 48 -8.75 -15.94 -8.12
N LYS A 49 -8.30 -14.73 -7.80
CA LYS A 49 -8.47 -13.53 -8.63
C LYS A 49 -7.13 -12.96 -9.08
N THR A 50 -7.13 -12.36 -10.26
CA THR A 50 -6.04 -11.56 -10.79
C THR A 50 -6.14 -10.13 -10.28
N LEU A 51 -5.04 -9.62 -9.74
CA LEU A 51 -4.99 -8.37 -8.98
C LEU A 51 -4.01 -7.38 -9.60
N LYS A 52 -4.29 -6.10 -9.37
CA LYS A 52 -3.30 -5.02 -9.49
C LYS A 52 -3.09 -4.38 -8.13
N SER A 53 -1.92 -3.77 -7.98
CA SER A 53 -1.62 -2.97 -6.80
C SER A 53 -1.03 -1.61 -7.11
N ALA A 54 -1.23 -0.69 -6.18
CA ALA A 54 -0.64 0.64 -6.21
C ALA A 54 -0.04 0.96 -4.84
N ILE A 55 1.24 1.35 -4.84
CA ILE A 55 1.98 1.77 -3.66
C ILE A 55 2.42 3.22 -3.85
N TYR A 56 2.04 4.08 -2.91
CA TYR A 56 2.52 5.45 -2.85
C TYR A 56 3.28 5.66 -1.54
N TYR A 57 4.57 5.91 -1.65
CA TYR A 57 5.39 6.42 -0.56
C TYR A 57 5.46 7.93 -0.67
N ILE A 58 4.76 8.61 0.22
CA ILE A 58 4.66 10.06 0.23
C ILE A 58 5.52 10.57 1.38
N HIS A 59 6.40 11.53 1.14
CA HIS A 59 7.22 12.13 2.20
C HIS A 59 7.39 13.63 2.03
N ARG A 60 7.67 14.32 3.13
CA ARG A 60 7.96 15.76 3.09
C ARG A 60 9.32 16.06 2.45
N MET A 61 9.43 17.25 1.85
CA MET A 61 10.70 17.80 1.39
C MET A 61 11.67 17.96 2.55
N ARG A 62 12.85 17.36 2.43
CA ARG A 62 13.92 17.40 3.43
C ARG A 62 15.27 17.51 2.75
N ASN A 63 16.06 18.49 3.16
CA ASN A 63 17.42 18.66 2.64
C ASN A 63 18.28 17.45 3.02
N GLY A 64 18.99 16.88 2.04
CA GLY A 64 19.88 15.73 2.26
C GLY A 64 19.18 14.39 2.50
N TYR A 65 17.85 14.31 2.33
CA TYR A 65 17.13 13.04 2.36
C TYR A 65 17.12 12.40 0.96
N THR A 66 17.67 11.19 0.87
CA THR A 66 17.55 10.35 -0.32
C THR A 66 16.47 9.31 -0.06
N PRO A 67 15.34 9.33 -0.78
CA PRO A 67 14.33 8.30 -0.63
C PRO A 67 14.90 6.94 -1.07
N PRO A 68 14.48 5.84 -0.42
CA PRO A 68 14.90 4.50 -0.82
C PRO A 68 14.39 4.15 -2.22
N ASP A 69 15.04 3.21 -2.90
CA ASP A 69 14.59 2.75 -4.22
C ASP A 69 13.16 2.20 -4.17
N VAL A 70 12.43 2.41 -5.26
CA VAL A 70 11.03 1.99 -5.39
C VAL A 70 10.88 0.48 -5.18
N ASP A 71 11.81 -0.34 -5.67
CA ASP A 71 11.79 -1.79 -5.48
C ASP A 71 12.04 -2.21 -4.03
N ASN A 72 12.96 -1.49 -3.35
CA ASN A 72 13.27 -1.70 -1.94
C ASN A 72 12.10 -1.34 -1.02
N LEU A 73 11.22 -0.44 -1.46
CA LEU A 73 9.97 -0.11 -0.78
C LEU A 73 8.85 -1.10 -1.10
N SER A 74 8.66 -1.36 -2.39
CA SER A 74 7.45 -1.99 -2.89
C SER A 74 7.38 -3.48 -2.59
N LYS A 75 8.49 -4.21 -2.76
CA LYS A 75 8.53 -5.65 -2.58
C LYS A 75 8.21 -6.08 -1.15
N PRO A 76 8.84 -5.51 -0.10
CA PRO A 76 8.48 -5.91 1.27
C PRO A 76 7.03 -5.58 1.64
N ILE A 77 6.46 -4.46 1.15
CA ILE A 77 5.04 -4.13 1.38
C ILE A 77 4.17 -5.24 0.80
N VAL A 78 4.37 -5.60 -0.45
CA VAL A 78 3.63 -6.68 -1.13
C VAL A 78 3.78 -7.99 -0.35
N ASP A 79 5.02 -8.45 -0.13
CA ASP A 79 5.29 -9.69 0.61
C ASP A 79 4.63 -9.73 2.01
N SER A 80 4.41 -8.58 2.66
CA SER A 80 3.80 -8.49 3.99
C SER A 80 2.34 -8.96 4.02
N PHE A 81 1.66 -8.86 2.88
CA PHE A 81 0.22 -9.08 2.78
C PHE A 81 -0.17 -10.43 2.18
N ASN A 82 0.80 -11.31 1.90
CA ASN A 82 0.57 -12.72 1.58
C ASN A 82 -0.21 -13.42 2.70
N GLY A 83 -1.27 -14.11 2.32
CA GLY A 83 -2.26 -14.73 3.21
C GLY A 83 -3.09 -13.75 4.04
N VAL A 84 -3.07 -12.44 3.72
CA VAL A 84 -3.76 -11.39 4.49
C VAL A 84 -4.74 -10.61 3.62
N MET A 85 -4.25 -9.92 2.59
CA MET A 85 -5.11 -9.22 1.62
C MET A 85 -5.44 -10.11 0.43
N TYR A 86 -4.50 -10.97 0.05
CA TYR A 86 -4.55 -11.93 -1.05
C TYR A 86 -3.81 -13.20 -0.63
N GLU A 87 -4.03 -14.32 -1.32
CA GLU A 87 -3.43 -15.61 -0.98
C GLU A 87 -1.91 -15.55 -1.16
N ASP A 88 -1.49 -15.06 -2.32
CA ASP A 88 -0.09 -14.98 -2.73
C ASP A 88 0.14 -13.79 -3.68
N ASP A 89 1.32 -13.17 -3.62
CA ASP A 89 1.65 -12.00 -4.41
C ASP A 89 1.77 -12.30 -5.91
N SER A 90 1.87 -13.58 -6.30
CA SER A 90 1.70 -14.02 -7.69
C SER A 90 0.35 -13.64 -8.30
N GLN A 91 -0.68 -13.37 -7.49
CA GLN A 91 -1.95 -12.82 -7.99
C GLN A 91 -1.80 -11.40 -8.53
N ILE A 92 -0.76 -10.65 -8.13
CA ILE A 92 -0.53 -9.27 -8.56
C ILE A 92 0.27 -9.26 -9.86
N ILE A 93 -0.44 -9.15 -10.98
CA ILE A 93 0.19 -9.13 -12.32
C ILE A 93 0.61 -7.72 -12.76
N TYR A 94 0.09 -6.69 -12.11
CA TYR A 94 0.39 -5.28 -12.40
C TYR A 94 0.61 -4.50 -11.11
N ARG A 95 1.72 -3.78 -11.03
CA ARG A 95 2.09 -3.00 -9.84
C ARG A 95 2.58 -1.61 -10.23
N ILE A 96 1.94 -0.60 -9.66
CA ILE A 96 2.47 0.78 -9.63
C ILE A 96 3.14 0.98 -8.28
N ALA A 97 4.37 1.47 -8.28
CA ALA A 97 5.03 1.92 -7.08
C ALA A 97 5.66 3.30 -7.34
N ALA A 98 5.32 4.26 -6.48
CA ALA A 98 5.64 5.66 -6.69
C ALA A 98 6.12 6.31 -5.40
N ILE A 99 7.18 7.11 -5.53
CA ILE A 99 7.64 8.01 -4.48
C ILE A 99 7.14 9.41 -4.82
N ARG A 100 6.56 10.08 -3.83
CA ARG A 100 6.02 11.43 -3.96
C ARG A 100 6.61 12.30 -2.87
N GLN A 101 7.37 13.29 -3.29
CA GLN A 101 7.88 14.32 -2.41
C GLN A 101 6.92 15.51 -2.44
N VAL A 102 6.51 16.00 -1.27
CA VAL A 102 5.62 17.17 -1.16
C VAL A 102 6.17 18.19 -0.18
N SER A 103 5.86 19.46 -0.41
CA SER A 103 6.13 20.53 0.55
C SER A 103 5.16 20.48 1.73
N ASP A 104 3.90 20.12 1.47
CA ASP A 104 2.83 19.98 2.45
C ASP A 104 1.92 18.78 2.10
N PHE A 105 1.61 17.94 3.10
CA PHE A 105 0.69 16.82 2.93
C PHE A 105 -0.77 17.27 2.73
N SER A 106 -1.12 18.50 3.12
CA SER A 106 -2.46 19.06 2.91
C SER A 106 -2.86 19.15 1.42
N MET A 107 -1.88 19.13 0.52
CA MET A 107 -2.08 19.20 -0.94
C MET A 107 -2.45 17.85 -1.57
N ILE A 108 -2.50 16.77 -0.78
CA ILE A 108 -2.74 15.42 -1.29
C ILE A 108 -4.19 15.01 -1.06
N SER A 109 -4.85 14.65 -2.15
CA SER A 109 -6.17 14.00 -2.12
C SER A 109 -6.06 12.55 -2.58
N ILE A 110 -6.83 11.67 -1.95
CA ILE A 110 -6.99 10.28 -2.39
C ILE A 110 -8.46 10.02 -2.70
N ASP A 111 -8.71 9.18 -3.71
CA ASP A 111 -10.05 8.68 -4.01
C ASP A 111 -10.37 7.46 -3.12
N VAL A 112 -11.36 7.64 -2.24
CA VAL A 112 -11.83 6.69 -1.24
C VAL A 112 -13.28 6.27 -1.46
N SER A 113 -13.85 6.50 -2.66
CA SER A 113 -15.27 6.25 -2.95
C SER A 113 -15.72 4.82 -2.64
N ASP A 114 -14.81 3.84 -2.77
CA ASP A 114 -15.06 2.41 -2.49
C ASP A 114 -14.17 1.85 -1.36
N VAL A 115 -13.78 2.70 -0.40
CA VAL A 115 -12.88 2.34 0.70
C VAL A 115 -13.56 2.68 2.05
N PRO A 116 -13.40 1.85 3.11
CA PRO A 116 -13.92 2.17 4.44
C PRO A 116 -13.48 3.56 4.94
N TYR A 117 -14.41 4.29 5.57
CA TYR A 117 -14.20 5.67 6.00
C TYR A 117 -13.04 5.81 7.00
N GLU A 118 -12.78 4.79 7.81
CA GLU A 118 -11.68 4.73 8.77
C GLU A 118 -10.31 4.90 8.10
N ILE A 119 -10.15 4.40 6.87
CA ILE A 119 -8.92 4.59 6.08
C ILE A 119 -8.73 6.07 5.75
N TYR A 120 -9.81 6.74 5.34
CA TYR A 120 -9.78 8.18 5.08
C TYR A 120 -9.46 8.96 6.34
N GLN A 121 -10.06 8.60 7.48
CA GLN A 121 -9.79 9.26 8.76
C GLN A 121 -8.32 9.15 9.17
N ASP A 122 -7.72 7.96 9.05
CA ASP A 122 -6.31 7.77 9.37
C ASP A 122 -5.40 8.50 8.37
N PHE A 123 -5.69 8.44 7.08
CA PHE A 123 -4.95 9.20 6.06
C PHE A 123 -4.97 10.71 6.35
N HIS A 124 -6.16 11.26 6.61
CA HIS A 124 -6.34 12.68 6.92
C HIS A 124 -5.62 13.08 8.21
N LYS A 125 -5.67 12.22 9.23
CA LYS A 125 -4.94 12.41 10.49
C LYS A 125 -3.43 12.47 10.26
N PHE A 126 -2.88 11.58 9.42
CA PHE A 126 -1.45 11.61 9.10
C PHE A 126 -1.07 12.87 8.32
N CYS A 127 -1.89 13.29 7.35
CA CYS A 127 -1.64 14.51 6.58
C CYS A 127 -1.59 15.76 7.47
N LYS A 128 -2.48 15.84 8.47
CA LYS A 128 -2.54 16.98 9.41
C LYS A 128 -1.51 16.97 10.52
N SER A 129 -0.85 15.84 10.75
CA SER A 129 0.08 15.74 11.87
C SER A 129 1.41 16.43 11.53
N PRO A 130 1.88 17.39 12.35
CA PRO A 130 3.14 18.07 12.10
C PRO A 130 4.35 17.15 12.29
N LYS A 131 4.17 16.02 13.00
CA LYS A 131 5.23 15.06 13.35
C LYS A 131 5.43 13.97 12.31
N GLU A 132 4.49 13.79 11.39
CA GLU A 132 4.62 12.75 10.36
C GLU A 132 5.48 13.25 9.22
N ASP A 133 6.38 12.38 8.80
CA ASP A 133 7.34 12.67 7.74
C ASP A 133 7.09 11.88 6.47
N TYR A 134 6.30 10.82 6.59
CA TYR A 134 5.99 9.91 5.51
C TYR A 134 4.63 9.24 5.74
N ILE A 135 3.97 8.93 4.63
CA ILE A 135 2.72 8.20 4.55
C ILE A 135 2.89 7.13 3.48
N VAL A 136 2.59 5.88 3.80
CA VAL A 136 2.51 4.79 2.84
C VAL A 136 1.04 4.52 2.57
N LEU A 137 0.67 4.49 1.30
CA LEU A 137 -0.60 3.98 0.81
C LEU A 137 -0.33 2.70 0.03
N PHE A 138 -1.07 1.64 0.34
CA PHE A 138 -1.09 0.40 -0.43
C PHE A 138 -2.51 0.06 -0.80
N GLY A 139 -2.80 0.04 -2.10
CA GLY A 139 -4.09 -0.36 -2.66
C GLY A 139 -3.94 -1.67 -3.44
N VAL A 140 -4.95 -2.54 -3.31
CA VAL A 140 -5.08 -3.77 -4.08
C VAL A 140 -6.50 -3.83 -4.64
N GLU A 141 -6.64 -4.16 -5.91
CA GLU A 141 -7.93 -4.25 -6.59
C GLU A 141 -7.92 -5.36 -7.64
N GLU A 142 -9.08 -5.98 -7.86
CA GLU A 142 -9.28 -6.96 -8.93
C GLU A 142 -9.11 -6.30 -10.30
N ILE A 143 -8.36 -6.95 -11.18
CA ILE A 143 -8.29 -6.57 -12.59
C ILE A 143 -9.45 -7.24 -13.32
N ASP A 144 -10.13 -6.46 -14.13
CA ASP A 144 -11.07 -6.98 -15.10
C ASP A 144 -10.28 -7.41 -16.34
N GLU A 145 -10.04 -8.72 -16.50
CA GLU A 145 -9.20 -9.27 -17.57
C GLU A 145 -9.76 -9.01 -18.97
N GLU A 146 -11.05 -8.64 -19.10
CA GLU A 146 -11.64 -8.21 -20.37
C GLU A 146 -10.92 -6.99 -20.99
N ALA A 147 -10.15 -6.24 -20.21
CA ALA A 147 -9.39 -5.09 -20.67
C ALA A 147 -8.10 -5.43 -21.44
N ILE A 148 -7.57 -6.66 -21.35
CA ILE A 148 -6.34 -7.07 -22.03
C ILE A 148 -6.66 -8.19 -23.04
N LYS A 149 -7.12 -7.79 -24.23
CA LYS A 149 -7.17 -8.69 -25.38
C LYS A 149 -5.77 -8.81 -25.98
N ILE A 150 -5.08 -9.91 -25.70
CA ILE A 150 -3.91 -10.31 -26.49
C ILE A 150 -4.46 -11.07 -27.69
N GLY A 151 -4.22 -10.51 -28.88
CA GLY A 151 -4.69 -10.94 -30.21
C GLY A 151 -5.44 -12.27 -30.30
N GLU A 152 -6.70 -12.20 -30.73
CA GLU A 152 -7.44 -13.34 -31.29
C GLU A 152 -6.70 -13.84 -32.54
N PHE A 153 -6.35 -15.13 -32.58
CA PHE A 153 -6.00 -15.86 -33.81
C PHE A 153 -7.19 -16.74 -34.19
#